data_AF-A0A497R9C0-F1
#
_entry.id   AF-A0A497R9C0-F1
#
_cell.length_a   1.000
_cell.length_b   1.000
_cell.length_c   1.000
_cell.angle_alpha   90.00
_cell.angle_beta   90.00
_cell.angle_gamma   90.00
#
_symmetry.space_group_name_H-M   'P 1'
#
loop_
_entity.id
_entity.type
_entity.pdbx_description
1 polymer ?
#
loop_
_entity_poly.entity_id
_entity_poly.type
_entity_poly.pdbx_seq_one_letter_code
_entity_poly.pdbx_strand_id
1 'polypeptide(L)'
;MLAGFPPGKLFAKQIVTGFGILLAGVVTESFGYYGYFGSVISSGNFFQAATWTDPANVAALWQRFFLMEALQIIGWCMILTAIIQYFLYQRDGVQKFTRNLIILGVLTLLIFILSLVIWHFVDNWSIWKPVPGTSPGDYHYSWPSDQLQAYNHSFLSWLMTIIAGDCYPLFPYLGQSLLRAIMGVATAHPKPHRRLPWMGFGLFLALLIAGGLCAWLLPFDISFERPTMGFFFFLMAGQVGTIVLLFYLIDWRGKGERFANNIVVKYFRTWGMVALTIFALQIWSFVPRAIFNWTIPSMNLLSEQFPARDRGWIVLIFAIVTILFYDLLIWFWAQINFIGTFEWIIIKLGVVITKQPSKRLNFKYMLNEVAWMNYQPLISTT
;
A
#
# COMPACT_ATOMS: atom_id res chain seq x y z
N MET A 1 16.36 -17.99 -4.16
CA MET A 1 14.97 -18.37 -4.53
C MET A 1 14.55 -17.99 -5.96
N LEU A 2 15.30 -17.16 -6.70
CA LEU A 2 15.04 -16.87 -8.12
C LEU A 2 15.64 -17.91 -9.10
N ALA A 3 16.55 -18.76 -8.64
CA ALA A 3 17.14 -19.83 -9.44
C ALA A 3 16.09 -20.94 -9.64
N GLY A 4 15.31 -20.86 -10.71
CA GLY A 4 14.43 -21.95 -11.13
C GLY A 4 13.09 -21.53 -11.73
N PHE A 5 12.65 -20.28 -11.55
CA PHE A 5 11.40 -19.80 -12.18
C PHE A 5 11.69 -19.13 -13.51
N PRO A 6 11.09 -19.57 -14.63
CA PRO A 6 11.21 -18.88 -15.90
C PRO A 6 10.60 -17.47 -15.76
N PRO A 7 11.26 -16.41 -16.28
CA PRO A 7 10.83 -15.02 -16.12
C PRO A 7 9.35 -14.79 -16.49
N GLY A 8 8.84 -15.46 -17.53
CA GLY A 8 7.44 -15.34 -17.95
C GLY A 8 6.43 -15.82 -16.90
N LYS A 9 6.75 -16.85 -16.11
CA LYS A 9 5.85 -17.31 -15.02
C LYS A 9 5.84 -16.34 -13.85
N LEU A 10 7.00 -15.77 -13.50
CA LEU A 10 7.11 -14.74 -12.47
C LEU A 10 6.32 -13.49 -12.88
N PHE A 11 6.51 -13.05 -14.12
CA PHE A 11 5.76 -11.95 -14.72
C PHE A 11 4.25 -12.18 -14.65
N ALA A 12 3.76 -13.31 -15.18
CA ALA A 12 2.33 -13.63 -15.15
C ALA A 12 1.78 -13.62 -13.71
N LYS A 13 2.51 -14.20 -12.75
CA LYS A 13 2.11 -14.20 -11.34
C LYS A 13 2.00 -12.78 -10.78
N GLN A 14 2.98 -11.93 -11.02
CA GLN A 14 2.98 -10.54 -10.52
C GLN A 14 1.85 -9.72 -11.17
N ILE A 15 1.62 -9.89 -12.48
CA ILE A 15 0.53 -9.21 -13.20
C ILE A 15 -0.83 -9.61 -12.61
N VAL A 16 -1.08 -10.90 -12.43
CA VAL A 16 -2.32 -11.41 -11.84
C VAL A 16 -2.50 -10.90 -10.41
N THR A 17 -1.43 -10.92 -9.62
CA THR A 17 -1.46 -10.40 -8.24
C THR A 17 -1.78 -8.92 -8.23
N GLY A 18 -1.15 -8.12 -9.11
CA GLY A 18 -1.40 -6.69 -9.25
C GLY A 18 -2.84 -6.39 -9.65
N PHE A 19 -3.39 -7.08 -10.65
CA PHE A 19 -4.81 -6.94 -11.03
C PHE A 19 -5.76 -7.39 -9.92
N GLY A 20 -5.43 -8.46 -9.20
CA GLY A 20 -6.21 -8.91 -8.04
C GLY A 20 -6.26 -7.85 -6.93
N ILE A 21 -5.13 -7.19 -6.65
CA ILE A 21 -5.06 -6.08 -5.69
C ILE A 21 -5.84 -4.86 -6.20
N LEU A 22 -5.73 -4.51 -7.49
CA LEU A 22 -6.51 -3.42 -8.10
C LEU A 22 -8.01 -3.66 -7.91
N LEU A 23 -8.48 -4.86 -8.26
CA LEU A 23 -9.89 -5.22 -8.12
C LEU A 23 -10.33 -5.20 -6.66
N ALA A 24 -9.51 -5.73 -5.75
CA ALA A 24 -9.80 -5.68 -4.32
C ALA A 24 -9.89 -4.23 -3.81
N GLY A 25 -9.00 -3.35 -4.27
CA GLY A 25 -9.03 -1.91 -3.96
C GLY A 25 -10.31 -1.25 -4.47
N VAL A 26 -10.63 -1.39 -5.75
CA VAL A 26 -11.85 -0.82 -6.34
C VAL A 26 -13.10 -1.30 -5.60
N VAL A 27 -13.22 -2.60 -5.33
CA VAL A 27 -14.39 -3.15 -4.61
C VAL A 27 -14.45 -2.62 -3.17
N THR A 28 -13.30 -2.59 -2.48
CA THR A 28 -13.23 -2.11 -1.09
C THR A 28 -13.59 -0.63 -1.00
N GLU A 29 -13.05 0.22 -1.87
CA GLU A 29 -13.35 1.65 -1.80
C GLU A 29 -14.78 1.95 -2.25
N SER A 30 -15.24 1.31 -3.33
CA SER A 30 -16.59 1.56 -3.89
C SER A 30 -17.71 1.09 -2.97
N PHE A 31 -17.53 -0.05 -2.31
CA PHE A 31 -18.57 -0.68 -1.51
C PHE A 31 -18.30 -0.65 -0.01
N GLY A 32 -17.04 -0.55 0.42
CA GLY A 32 -16.61 -0.74 1.82
C GLY A 32 -16.83 0.48 2.72
N TYR A 33 -15.82 0.79 3.53
CA TYR A 33 -15.95 1.72 4.67
C TYR A 33 -16.31 3.15 4.27
N TYR A 34 -15.71 3.69 3.20
CA TYR A 34 -16.04 5.02 2.66
C TYR A 34 -16.94 4.97 1.42
N GLY A 35 -17.25 3.76 0.97
CA GLY A 35 -18.09 3.50 -0.19
C GLY A 35 -19.56 3.39 0.18
N TYR A 36 -20.32 2.78 -0.72
CA TYR A 36 -21.77 2.67 -0.63
C TYR A 36 -22.27 2.12 0.72
N PHE A 37 -21.80 0.94 1.16
CA PHE A 37 -22.31 0.36 2.41
C PHE A 37 -21.88 1.17 3.63
N GLY A 38 -20.67 1.73 3.62
CA GLY A 38 -20.19 2.62 4.66
C GLY A 38 -21.05 3.85 4.83
N SER A 39 -21.37 4.55 3.74
CA SER A 39 -22.25 5.72 3.74
C SER A 39 -23.66 5.38 4.23
N VAL A 40 -24.21 4.24 3.81
CA VAL A 40 -25.52 3.77 4.28
C VAL A 40 -25.49 3.48 5.79
N ILE A 41 -24.44 2.83 6.31
CA ILE A 41 -24.29 2.53 7.75
C ILE A 41 -24.10 3.80 8.57
N SER A 42 -23.23 4.72 8.12
CA SER A 42 -22.94 5.97 8.84
C SER A 42 -24.12 6.94 8.87
N SER A 43 -25.03 6.87 7.89
CA SER A 43 -26.29 7.63 7.88
C SER A 43 -27.29 7.22 8.97
N GLY A 44 -27.12 6.04 9.59
CA GLY A 44 -28.03 5.52 10.61
C GLY A 44 -29.38 5.01 10.08
N ASN A 45 -29.64 5.11 8.77
CA ASN A 45 -30.93 4.75 8.14
C ASN A 45 -30.88 3.40 7.39
N PHE A 46 -29.99 2.48 7.78
CA PHE A 46 -29.69 1.23 7.06
C PHE A 46 -30.93 0.43 6.60
N PHE A 47 -31.99 0.39 7.42
CA PHE A 47 -33.21 -0.38 7.13
C PHE A 47 -34.28 0.39 6.34
N GLN A 48 -34.04 1.65 5.96
CA GLN A 48 -34.99 2.42 5.17
C GLN A 48 -34.76 2.17 3.68
N ALA A 49 -35.80 1.75 2.96
CA ALA A 49 -35.71 1.45 1.52
C ALA A 49 -35.21 2.66 0.69
N ALA A 50 -35.57 3.88 1.10
CA ALA A 50 -35.16 5.11 0.43
C ALA A 50 -33.64 5.34 0.46
N THR A 51 -32.94 4.84 1.49
CA THR A 51 -31.48 5.00 1.64
C THR A 51 -30.70 4.26 0.56
N TRP A 52 -31.25 3.14 0.06
CA TRP A 52 -30.62 2.33 -0.97
C TRP A 52 -30.71 2.98 -2.37
N THR A 53 -31.64 3.90 -2.56
CA THR A 53 -31.86 4.66 -3.80
C THR A 53 -31.43 6.12 -3.70
N ASP A 54 -30.85 6.54 -2.57
CA ASP A 54 -30.40 7.92 -2.37
C ASP A 54 -29.32 8.27 -3.40
N PRO A 55 -29.53 9.31 -4.23
CA PRO A 55 -28.54 9.78 -5.20
C PRO A 55 -27.18 10.06 -4.56
N ALA A 56 -27.12 10.50 -3.30
CA ALA A 56 -25.87 10.76 -2.59
C ALA A 56 -25.04 9.47 -2.38
N ASN A 57 -25.69 8.36 -2.01
CA ASN A 57 -25.02 7.07 -1.82
C ASN A 57 -24.54 6.49 -3.16
N VAL A 58 -25.32 6.66 -4.23
CA VAL A 58 -24.91 6.24 -5.58
C VAL A 58 -23.74 7.09 -6.08
N ALA A 59 -23.74 8.40 -5.81
CA ALA A 59 -22.62 9.28 -6.14
C ALA A 59 -21.35 8.88 -5.37
N ALA A 60 -21.47 8.53 -4.09
CA ALA A 60 -20.34 8.04 -3.28
C ALA A 60 -19.71 6.76 -3.88
N LEU A 61 -20.53 5.81 -4.35
CA LEU A 61 -20.05 4.63 -5.05
C LEU A 61 -19.23 4.99 -6.29
N TRP A 62 -19.75 5.88 -7.14
CA TRP A 62 -19.06 6.29 -8.36
C TRP A 62 -17.78 7.08 -8.09
N GLN A 63 -17.80 7.97 -7.11
CA GLN A 63 -16.60 8.71 -6.69
C GLN A 63 -15.50 7.75 -6.24
N ARG A 64 -15.84 6.82 -5.35
CA ARG A 64 -14.87 5.86 -4.81
C ARG A 64 -14.41 4.82 -5.82
N PHE A 65 -15.21 4.53 -6.85
CA PHE A 65 -14.81 3.66 -7.95
C PHE A 65 -13.62 4.21 -8.73
N PHE A 66 -13.58 5.53 -8.93
CA PHE A 66 -12.49 6.20 -9.65
C PHE A 66 -11.37 6.70 -8.75
N LEU A 67 -11.56 6.65 -7.43
CA LEU A 67 -10.56 7.07 -6.47
C LEU A 67 -9.32 6.16 -6.49
N MET A 68 -8.16 6.81 -6.54
CA MET A 68 -6.86 6.15 -6.42
C MET A 68 -6.42 6.12 -4.96
N GLU A 69 -6.66 4.98 -4.32
CA GLU A 69 -6.22 4.71 -2.95
C GLU A 69 -4.98 3.81 -2.89
N ALA A 70 -4.51 3.58 -1.67
CA ALA A 70 -3.31 2.79 -1.38
C ALA A 70 -3.26 1.43 -2.10
N LEU A 71 -4.38 0.68 -2.20
CA LEU A 71 -4.39 -0.61 -2.89
C LEU A 71 -4.27 -0.46 -4.40
N GLN A 72 -4.98 0.50 -4.98
CA GLN A 72 -4.97 0.78 -6.41
C GLN A 72 -3.55 1.16 -6.85
N ILE A 73 -2.89 2.05 -6.10
CA ILE A 73 -1.51 2.42 -6.43
C ILE A 73 -0.54 1.24 -6.30
N ILE A 74 -0.68 0.41 -5.25
CA ILE A 74 0.15 -0.80 -5.09
C ILE A 74 -0.04 -1.75 -6.28
N GLY A 75 -1.29 -1.96 -6.71
CA GLY A 75 -1.61 -2.81 -7.86
C GLY A 75 -0.98 -2.30 -9.15
N TRP A 76 -1.13 -1.01 -9.47
CA TRP A 76 -0.51 -0.39 -10.64
C TRP A 76 1.02 -0.44 -10.60
N CYS A 77 1.61 -0.08 -9.45
CA CYS A 77 3.06 -0.16 -9.25
C CYS A 77 3.58 -1.59 -9.45
N MET A 78 2.86 -2.61 -8.94
CA MET A 78 3.24 -4.01 -9.11
C MET A 78 3.20 -4.44 -10.58
N ILE A 79 2.15 -4.07 -11.32
CA ILE A 79 2.01 -4.38 -12.75
C ILE A 79 3.16 -3.78 -13.56
N LEU A 80 3.41 -2.48 -13.41
CA LEU A 80 4.45 -1.78 -14.16
C LEU A 80 5.86 -2.25 -13.78
N THR A 81 6.10 -2.48 -12.49
CA THR A 81 7.37 -3.03 -12.02
C THR A 81 7.60 -4.43 -12.58
N ALA A 82 6.56 -5.26 -12.66
CA ALA A 82 6.64 -6.60 -13.26
C ALA A 82 7.00 -6.55 -14.74
N ILE A 83 6.41 -5.62 -15.50
CA ILE A 83 6.74 -5.40 -16.92
C ILE A 83 8.22 -5.04 -17.07
N ILE A 84 8.71 -4.07 -16.29
CA ILE A 84 10.12 -3.64 -16.32
C ILE A 84 11.05 -4.82 -15.96
N GLN A 85 10.75 -5.53 -14.86
CA GLN A 85 11.54 -6.68 -14.42
C GLN A 85 11.54 -7.82 -15.45
N TYR A 86 10.42 -8.08 -16.11
CA TYR A 86 10.33 -9.10 -17.15
C TYR A 86 11.35 -8.84 -18.26
N PHE A 87 11.40 -7.62 -18.81
CA PHE A 87 12.37 -7.27 -19.85
C PHE A 87 13.82 -7.32 -19.34
N LEU A 88 14.07 -6.89 -18.10
CA LEU A 88 15.40 -6.98 -17.49
C LEU A 88 15.88 -8.42 -17.31
N TYR A 89 14.97 -9.34 -17.01
CA TYR A 89 15.29 -10.72 -16.65
C TYR A 89 15.32 -11.69 -17.83
N GLN A 90 14.88 -11.27 -19.02
CA GLN A 90 15.07 -12.04 -20.23
C GLN A 90 16.55 -12.27 -20.55
N ARG A 91 16.84 -13.34 -21.30
CA ARG A 91 18.18 -13.69 -21.83
C ARG A 91 19.27 -13.69 -20.73
N ASP A 92 19.04 -14.46 -19.67
CA ASP A 92 19.92 -14.58 -18.49
C ASP A 92 20.19 -13.27 -17.74
N GLY A 93 19.36 -12.25 -17.99
CA GLY A 93 19.47 -10.95 -17.37
C GLY A 93 19.32 -10.97 -15.85
N VAL A 94 18.72 -12.01 -15.27
CA VAL A 94 18.63 -12.23 -13.82
C VAL A 94 20.02 -12.24 -13.17
N GLN A 95 21.03 -12.78 -13.85
CA GLN A 95 22.39 -12.91 -13.30
C GLN A 95 23.16 -11.57 -13.30
N LYS A 96 22.71 -10.60 -14.11
CA LYS A 96 23.38 -9.32 -14.31
C LYS A 96 23.00 -8.31 -13.21
N PHE A 97 23.39 -8.63 -11.98
CA PHE A 97 23.05 -7.88 -10.77
C PHE A 97 23.30 -6.36 -10.89
N THR A 98 24.55 -5.96 -11.15
CA THR A 98 24.94 -4.54 -11.23
C THR A 98 24.19 -3.79 -12.32
N ARG A 99 24.02 -4.42 -13.50
CA ARG A 99 23.24 -3.85 -14.61
C ARG A 99 21.81 -3.58 -14.18
N ASN A 100 21.16 -4.54 -13.52
CA ASN A 100 19.76 -4.41 -13.11
C ASN A 100 19.61 -3.33 -12.03
N LEU A 101 20.53 -3.24 -11.06
CA LEU A 101 20.52 -2.17 -10.05
C LEU A 101 20.68 -0.78 -10.69
N ILE A 102 21.61 -0.63 -11.64
CA ILE A 102 21.83 0.66 -12.32
C ILE A 102 20.59 1.06 -13.11
N ILE A 103 20.03 0.16 -13.93
CA ILE A 103 18.85 0.48 -14.74
C ILE A 103 17.66 0.85 -13.85
N LEU A 104 17.38 0.07 -12.80
CA LEU A 104 16.30 0.37 -11.87
C LEU A 104 16.55 1.69 -11.11
N GLY A 105 17.80 1.98 -10.73
CA GLY A 105 18.17 3.23 -10.07
C GLY A 105 17.98 4.45 -10.96
N VAL A 106 18.42 4.37 -12.22
CA VAL A 106 18.22 5.44 -13.21
C VAL A 106 16.73 5.64 -13.48
N LEU A 107 15.96 4.57 -13.69
CA LEU A 107 14.50 4.67 -13.88
C LEU A 107 13.81 5.28 -12.66
N THR A 108 14.23 4.93 -11.44
CA THR A 108 13.71 5.53 -10.21
C THR A 108 13.93 7.04 -10.19
N LEU A 109 15.15 7.49 -10.48
CA LEU A 109 15.50 8.91 -10.54
C LEU A 109 14.70 9.64 -11.64
N LEU A 110 14.59 9.04 -12.83
CA LEU A 110 13.80 9.58 -13.93
C LEU A 110 12.33 9.74 -13.55
N ILE A 111 11.73 8.77 -12.85
CA ILE A 111 10.34 8.89 -12.39
C ILE A 111 10.18 10.04 -11.41
N PHE A 112 11.11 10.24 -10.47
CA PHE A 112 11.03 11.38 -9.54
C PHE A 112 11.14 12.73 -10.26
N ILE A 113 12.05 12.84 -11.23
CA ILE A 113 12.17 14.06 -12.06
C ILE A 113 10.90 14.26 -12.89
N LEU A 114 10.39 13.21 -13.53
CA LEU A 114 9.16 13.25 -14.31
C LEU A 114 7.95 13.60 -13.44
N SER A 115 7.93 13.20 -12.16
CA SER A 115 6.85 13.56 -11.23
C SER A 115 6.73 15.07 -11.10
N LEU A 116 7.84 15.78 -10.94
CA LEU A 116 7.86 17.24 -10.89
C LEU A 116 7.36 17.88 -12.20
N VAL A 117 7.81 17.35 -13.34
CA VAL A 117 7.42 17.86 -14.66
C VAL A 117 5.93 17.62 -14.94
N ILE A 118 5.44 16.41 -14.66
CA ILE A 118 4.05 16.02 -14.86
C ILE A 118 3.15 16.88 -13.98
N TRP A 119 3.47 17.04 -12.70
CA TRP A 119 2.65 17.86 -11.79
C TRP A 119 2.63 19.31 -12.22
N HIS A 120 3.79 19.88 -12.58
CA HIS A 120 3.84 21.25 -13.09
C HIS A 120 2.99 21.42 -14.36
N PHE A 121 3.04 20.46 -15.28
CA PHE A 121 2.25 20.50 -16.50
C PHE A 121 0.74 20.39 -16.20
N VAL A 122 0.36 19.46 -15.33
CA VAL A 122 -1.02 19.23 -14.90
C VAL A 122 -1.61 20.44 -14.21
N ASP A 123 -0.89 21.04 -13.26
CA ASP A 123 -1.37 22.19 -12.49
C ASP A 123 -1.55 23.44 -13.38
N ASN A 124 -0.77 23.54 -14.46
CA ASN A 124 -0.86 24.63 -15.44
C ASN A 124 -1.79 24.31 -16.61
N TRP A 125 -2.36 23.11 -16.69
CA TRP A 125 -3.22 22.72 -17.79
C TRP A 125 -4.59 23.40 -17.67
N SER A 126 -4.82 24.43 -18.51
CA SER A 126 -6.02 25.28 -18.46
C SER A 126 -7.33 24.65 -18.94
N ILE A 127 -7.28 23.50 -19.62
CA ILE A 127 -8.45 22.90 -20.29
C ILE A 127 -9.48 22.35 -19.27
N TRP A 128 -9.07 22.08 -18.03
CA TRP A 128 -9.90 21.43 -17.01
C TRP A 128 -9.71 22.00 -15.61
N LYS A 129 -9.41 23.30 -15.49
CA LYS A 129 -9.43 23.95 -14.17
C LYS A 129 -10.83 23.76 -13.59
N PRO A 130 -10.97 23.18 -12.39
CA PRO A 130 -12.28 22.97 -11.80
C PRO A 130 -13.01 24.31 -11.74
N VAL A 131 -14.28 24.30 -12.16
CA VAL A 131 -15.17 25.42 -11.90
C VAL A 131 -15.19 25.60 -10.38
N PRO A 132 -14.87 26.78 -9.83
CA PRO A 132 -14.95 27.02 -8.40
C PRO A 132 -16.36 26.67 -7.91
N GLY A 133 -16.49 25.59 -7.14
CA GLY A 133 -17.76 25.06 -6.66
C GLY A 133 -18.09 25.58 -5.27
N THR A 134 -19.09 26.45 -5.20
CA THR A 134 -20.12 26.76 -4.17
C THR A 134 -19.98 26.43 -2.67
N SER A 135 -19.09 25.58 -2.19
CA SER A 135 -18.98 25.24 -0.75
C SER A 135 -17.66 25.73 -0.15
N PRO A 136 -17.69 26.65 0.83
CA PRO A 136 -16.51 27.03 1.60
C PRO A 136 -15.98 25.83 2.39
N GLY A 137 -14.78 25.34 2.05
CA GLY A 137 -14.07 24.32 2.82
C GLY A 137 -13.80 22.99 2.12
N ASP A 138 -14.22 22.80 0.87
CA ASP A 138 -13.79 21.65 0.07
C ASP A 138 -12.37 21.91 -0.45
N TYR A 139 -11.38 21.17 0.05
CA TYR A 139 -9.98 21.30 -0.33
C TYR A 139 -9.59 20.39 -1.52
N HIS A 140 -10.50 19.51 -1.98
CA HIS A 140 -10.27 18.50 -3.04
C HIS A 140 -10.27 19.03 -4.49
N TYR A 141 -9.81 20.25 -4.73
CA TYR A 141 -9.90 20.90 -6.05
C TYR A 141 -8.56 20.98 -6.80
N SER A 142 -7.51 20.24 -6.40
CA SER A 142 -6.34 20.11 -7.27
C SER A 142 -6.68 19.19 -8.45
N TRP A 143 -6.69 19.75 -9.66
CA TRP A 143 -6.83 18.94 -10.87
C TRP A 143 -5.61 18.01 -10.99
N PRO A 144 -5.81 16.72 -11.32
CA PRO A 144 -7.08 16.00 -11.48
C PRO A 144 -7.58 15.43 -10.13
N SER A 145 -8.83 15.69 -9.78
CA SER A 145 -9.47 15.14 -8.57
C SER A 145 -10.41 13.96 -8.89
N ASP A 146 -10.55 13.06 -7.93
CA ASP A 146 -11.49 11.93 -7.98
C ASP A 146 -12.95 12.40 -8.11
N GLN A 147 -13.31 13.49 -7.43
CA GLN A 147 -14.64 14.11 -7.49
C GLN A 147 -14.97 14.55 -8.92
N LEU A 148 -14.06 15.29 -9.56
CA LEU A 148 -14.30 15.76 -10.93
C LEU A 148 -14.36 14.59 -11.91
N GLN A 149 -13.55 13.55 -11.69
CA GLN A 149 -13.66 12.31 -12.46
C GLN A 149 -15.03 11.64 -12.28
N ALA A 150 -15.56 11.62 -11.06
CA ALA A 150 -16.87 11.08 -10.75
C ALA A 150 -18.00 11.80 -11.48
N TYR A 151 -17.86 13.11 -11.73
CA TYR A 151 -18.85 13.90 -12.47
C TYR A 151 -18.67 13.84 -13.99
N ASN A 152 -17.42 13.91 -14.48
CA ASN A 152 -17.13 14.01 -15.91
C ASN A 152 -17.17 12.64 -16.61
N HIS A 153 -16.94 11.55 -15.86
CA HIS A 153 -16.86 10.18 -16.38
C HIS A 153 -15.91 10.00 -17.59
N SER A 154 -14.99 10.93 -17.82
CA SER A 154 -14.14 10.88 -19.01
C SER A 154 -12.95 9.94 -18.78
N PHE A 155 -12.61 9.16 -19.80
CA PHE A 155 -11.45 8.27 -19.75
C PHE A 155 -10.14 9.03 -19.55
N LEU A 156 -10.04 10.23 -20.13
CA LEU A 156 -8.85 11.07 -20.00
C LEU A 156 -8.67 11.56 -18.57
N SER A 157 -9.72 12.09 -17.93
CA SER A 157 -9.62 12.54 -16.53
C SER A 157 -9.29 11.37 -15.60
N TRP A 158 -9.83 10.17 -15.84
CA TRP A 158 -9.48 8.98 -15.06
C TRP A 158 -8.01 8.62 -15.19
N LEU A 159 -7.49 8.62 -16.41
CA LEU A 159 -6.08 8.36 -16.68
C LEU A 159 -5.19 9.42 -15.99
N MET A 160 -5.61 10.68 -16.00
CA MET A 160 -4.88 11.76 -15.34
C MET A 160 -4.92 11.61 -13.81
N THR A 161 -6.05 11.21 -13.21
CA THR A 161 -6.14 10.87 -11.77
C THR A 161 -5.17 9.75 -11.40
N ILE A 162 -5.06 8.70 -12.23
CA ILE A 162 -4.06 7.63 -12.03
C ILE A 162 -2.64 8.19 -12.07
N ILE A 163 -2.32 9.05 -13.03
CA ILE A 163 -0.95 9.52 -13.26
C ILE A 163 -0.51 10.55 -12.21
N ALA A 164 -1.37 11.52 -11.90
CA ALA A 164 -1.02 12.76 -11.20
C ALA A 164 -2.12 13.29 -10.27
N GLY A 165 -3.12 12.46 -9.94
CA GLY A 165 -4.22 12.82 -9.06
C GLY A 165 -3.84 13.26 -7.66
N ASP A 166 -4.84 13.79 -6.97
CA ASP A 166 -4.77 14.25 -5.59
C ASP A 166 -4.50 13.11 -4.60
N CYS A 167 -5.06 11.92 -4.83
CA CYS A 167 -4.87 10.76 -3.95
C CYS A 167 -3.91 9.74 -4.58
N TYR A 168 -2.80 9.45 -3.89
CA TYR A 168 -1.83 8.39 -4.22
C TYR A 168 -1.51 8.20 -5.72
N PRO A 169 -1.07 9.26 -6.44
CA PRO A 169 -0.83 9.18 -7.88
C PRO A 169 0.30 8.22 -8.25
N LEU A 170 0.31 7.74 -9.49
CA LEU A 170 1.36 6.86 -9.99
C LEU A 170 2.75 7.49 -9.90
N PHE A 171 2.83 8.79 -10.14
CA PHE A 171 4.02 9.60 -9.96
C PHE A 171 3.88 10.35 -8.63
N PRO A 172 4.67 10.01 -7.57
CA PRO A 172 6.01 9.43 -7.62
C PRO A 172 6.10 7.97 -7.12
N TYR A 173 4.97 7.35 -6.76
CA TYR A 173 4.93 6.05 -6.09
C TYR A 173 5.50 4.90 -6.94
N LEU A 174 5.47 5.00 -8.27
CA LEU A 174 6.16 4.05 -9.15
C LEU A 174 7.67 4.07 -8.93
N GLY A 175 8.27 5.24 -8.69
CA GLY A 175 9.69 5.37 -8.35
C GLY A 175 10.01 4.69 -7.02
N GLN A 176 9.15 4.87 -6.02
CA GLN A 176 9.25 4.16 -4.75
C GLN A 176 9.14 2.62 -4.93
N SER A 177 8.27 2.16 -5.82
CA SER A 177 8.15 0.72 -6.16
C SER A 177 9.43 0.19 -6.81
N LEU A 178 10.03 0.93 -7.75
CA LEU A 178 11.31 0.55 -8.35
C LEU A 178 12.45 0.54 -7.31
N LEU A 179 12.45 1.48 -6.37
CA LEU A 179 13.40 1.48 -5.25
C LEU A 179 13.25 0.22 -4.39
N ARG A 180 12.01 -0.22 -4.12
CA ARG A 180 11.75 -1.49 -3.45
C ARG A 180 12.21 -2.69 -4.28
N ALA A 181 12.06 -2.64 -5.60
CA ALA A 181 12.60 -3.65 -6.50
C ALA A 181 14.14 -3.74 -6.44
N ILE A 182 14.85 -2.63 -6.32
CA ILE A 182 16.32 -2.59 -6.10
C ILE A 182 16.67 -3.36 -4.82
N MET A 183 15.98 -3.08 -3.72
CA MET A 183 16.16 -3.80 -2.45
C MET A 183 15.83 -5.29 -2.58
N GLY A 184 14.76 -5.64 -3.29
CA GLY A 184 14.37 -7.02 -3.57
C GLY A 184 15.43 -7.77 -4.37
N VAL A 185 16.01 -7.15 -5.40
CA VAL A 185 17.12 -7.72 -6.19
C VAL A 185 18.35 -7.90 -5.31
N ALA A 186 18.69 -6.92 -4.47
CA ALA A 186 19.84 -6.99 -3.57
C ALA A 186 19.73 -8.09 -2.50
N THR A 187 18.52 -8.34 -2.00
CA THR A 187 18.26 -9.34 -0.95
C THR A 187 17.95 -10.74 -1.50
N ALA A 188 17.57 -10.85 -2.77
CA ALA A 188 17.29 -12.16 -3.40
C ALA A 188 18.54 -13.03 -3.63
N HIS A 189 19.74 -12.44 -3.53
CA HIS A 189 20.99 -13.17 -3.63
C HIS A 189 21.22 -14.07 -2.40
N PRO A 190 21.73 -15.30 -2.57
CA PRO A 190 21.98 -16.22 -1.44
C PRO A 190 22.91 -15.64 -0.38
N LYS A 191 23.85 -14.80 -0.83
CA LYS A 191 24.80 -14.07 0.00
C LYS A 191 24.72 -12.60 -0.41
N PRO A 192 23.92 -11.77 0.28
CA PRO A 192 23.83 -10.36 -0.04
C PRO A 192 25.18 -9.69 0.18
N HIS A 193 25.45 -8.66 -0.61
CA HIS A 193 26.74 -7.96 -0.56
C HIS A 193 26.96 -7.31 0.81
N ARG A 194 28.15 -7.46 1.41
CA ARG A 194 28.46 -6.95 2.76
C ARG A 194 28.19 -5.45 2.93
N ARG A 195 28.31 -4.67 1.84
CA ARG A 195 28.06 -3.23 1.84
C ARG A 195 26.58 -2.83 1.71
N LEU A 196 25.65 -3.77 1.55
CA LEU A 196 24.23 -3.44 1.33
C LEU A 196 23.63 -2.53 2.43
N PRO A 197 23.87 -2.75 3.74
CA PRO A 197 23.36 -1.85 4.77
C PRO A 197 23.91 -0.42 4.63
N TRP A 198 25.19 -0.28 4.27
CA TRP A 198 25.82 1.01 4.05
C TRP A 198 25.29 1.71 2.80
N MET A 199 25.02 0.95 1.72
CA MET A 199 24.36 1.47 0.53
C MET A 199 22.93 1.94 0.84
N GLY A 200 22.19 1.15 1.62
CA GLY A 200 20.85 1.52 2.08
C GLY A 200 20.86 2.76 2.98
N PHE A 201 21.85 2.88 3.87
CA PHE A 201 22.02 4.07 4.71
C PHE A 201 22.40 5.30 3.88
N GLY A 202 23.29 5.15 2.89
CA GLY A 202 23.63 6.23 1.95
C GLY A 202 22.41 6.68 1.14
N LEU A 203 21.56 5.75 0.71
CA LEU A 203 20.29 6.06 0.05
C LEU A 203 19.30 6.77 0.99
N PHE A 204 19.20 6.34 2.25
CA PHE A 204 18.42 7.04 3.28
C PHE A 204 18.86 8.51 3.41
N LEU A 205 20.17 8.75 3.56
CA LEU A 205 20.72 10.10 3.65
C LEU A 205 20.47 10.91 2.37
N ALA A 206 20.65 10.31 1.21
CA ALA A 206 20.40 10.97 -0.07
C ALA A 206 18.93 11.42 -0.21
N LEU A 207 17.97 10.56 0.16
CA LEU A 207 16.55 10.90 0.17
C LEU A 207 16.21 11.95 1.23
N LEU A 208 16.85 11.90 2.40
CA LEU A 208 16.67 12.90 3.45
C LEU A 208 17.14 14.30 2.98
N ILE A 209 18.32 14.36 2.35
CA ILE A 209 18.87 15.60 1.78
C ILE A 209 17.99 16.09 0.63
N ALA A 210 17.56 15.20 -0.27
CA ALA A 210 16.65 15.56 -1.35
C ALA A 210 15.32 16.09 -0.83
N GLY A 211 14.75 15.46 0.21
CA GLY A 211 13.55 15.93 0.89
C GLY A 211 13.72 17.32 1.49
N GLY A 212 14.84 17.57 2.18
CA GLY A 212 15.18 18.89 2.72
C GLY A 212 15.35 19.97 1.64
N LEU A 213 16.06 19.65 0.55
CA LEU A 213 16.24 20.57 -0.58
C LEU A 213 14.90 20.86 -1.29
N CYS A 214 14.08 19.83 -1.54
CA CYS A 214 12.76 20.02 -2.14
C CYS A 214 11.84 20.83 -1.22
N ALA A 215 11.84 20.57 0.10
CA ALA A 215 11.06 21.35 1.06
C ALA A 215 11.52 22.81 1.17
N TRP A 216 12.79 23.09 0.87
CA TRP A 216 13.33 24.46 0.84
C TRP A 216 13.01 25.19 -0.47
N LEU A 217 12.99 24.48 -1.61
CA LEU A 217 12.80 25.07 -2.94
C LEU A 217 11.34 25.06 -3.42
N LEU A 218 10.51 24.17 -2.90
CA LEU A 218 9.13 23.94 -3.33
C LEU A 218 8.18 24.04 -2.13
N PRO A 219 6.88 24.24 -2.34
CA PRO A 219 5.89 24.18 -1.28
C PRO A 219 5.99 22.88 -0.47
N PHE A 220 5.93 23.00 0.85
CA PHE A 220 5.96 21.88 1.77
C PHE A 220 4.60 21.77 2.46
N ASP A 221 3.94 20.63 2.27
CA ASP A 221 2.65 20.34 2.92
C ASP A 221 2.63 18.88 3.40
N ILE A 222 2.06 18.70 4.58
CA ILE A 222 1.85 17.41 5.27
C ILE A 222 0.39 16.97 5.13
N SER A 223 -0.47 17.80 4.54
CA SER A 223 -1.87 17.49 4.30
C SER A 223 -2.04 16.19 3.50
N PHE A 224 -3.23 15.60 3.63
CA PHE A 224 -3.55 14.27 3.08
C PHE A 224 -3.67 14.25 1.55
N GLU A 225 -3.54 15.41 0.90
CA GLU A 225 -3.52 15.56 -0.55
C GLU A 225 -2.21 15.03 -1.15
N ARG A 226 -2.08 15.15 -2.48
CA ARG A 226 -0.92 14.75 -3.27
C ARG A 226 0.35 15.23 -2.56
N PRO A 227 1.15 14.33 -1.97
CA PRO A 227 2.20 14.74 -1.05
C PRO A 227 3.21 15.57 -1.81
N THR A 228 3.62 16.72 -1.26
CA THR A 228 4.66 17.49 -1.92
C THR A 228 5.95 16.68 -1.99
N MET A 229 6.77 16.88 -3.02
CA MET A 229 7.95 16.03 -3.24
C MET A 229 8.92 16.05 -2.05
N GLY A 230 9.03 17.18 -1.34
CA GLY A 230 9.80 17.29 -0.11
C GLY A 230 9.30 16.33 0.97
N PHE A 231 8.00 16.39 1.28
CA PHE A 231 7.38 15.50 2.27
C PHE A 231 7.43 14.03 1.85
N PHE A 232 7.16 13.74 0.58
CA PHE A 232 7.23 12.39 0.02
C PHE A 232 8.63 11.77 0.18
N PHE A 233 9.70 12.53 -0.10
CA PHE A 233 11.06 12.06 0.11
C PHE A 233 11.42 11.86 1.58
N PHE A 234 10.92 12.69 2.50
CA PHE A 234 11.10 12.44 3.94
C PHE A 234 10.43 11.13 4.38
N LEU A 235 9.19 10.87 3.96
CA LEU A 235 8.50 9.62 4.26
C LEU A 235 9.26 8.41 3.69
N MET A 236 9.73 8.52 2.44
CA MET A 236 10.50 7.46 1.81
C MET A 236 11.85 7.23 2.49
N ALA A 237 12.55 8.29 2.90
CA ALA A 237 13.78 8.20 3.68
C ALA A 237 13.50 7.44 4.98
N GLY A 238 12.46 7.81 5.73
CA GLY A 238 12.05 7.10 6.94
C GLY A 238 11.80 5.61 6.71
N GLN A 239 11.07 5.26 5.64
CA GLN A 239 10.81 3.86 5.28
C GLN A 239 12.09 3.09 4.93
N VAL A 240 12.94 3.64 4.06
CA VAL A 240 14.21 3.01 3.65
C VAL A 240 15.14 2.86 4.85
N GLY A 241 15.30 3.92 5.64
CA GLY A 241 16.13 3.92 6.84
C GLY A 241 15.67 2.86 7.84
N THR A 242 14.36 2.74 8.07
CA THR A 242 13.79 1.72 8.97
C THR A 242 14.05 0.31 8.46
N ILE A 243 13.79 0.03 7.19
CA ILE A 243 14.02 -1.30 6.59
C ILE A 243 15.50 -1.67 6.65
N VAL A 244 16.39 -0.74 6.29
CA VAL A 244 17.84 -0.95 6.32
C VAL A 244 18.34 -1.17 7.75
N LEU A 245 17.83 -0.41 8.71
CA LEU A 245 18.15 -0.58 10.12
C LEU A 245 17.71 -1.97 10.62
N LEU A 246 16.50 -2.42 10.28
CA LEU A 246 16.00 -3.74 10.65
C LEU A 246 16.84 -4.85 10.01
N PHE A 247 17.15 -4.77 8.71
CA PHE A 247 18.06 -5.71 8.05
C PHE A 247 19.43 -5.74 8.71
N TYR A 248 19.98 -4.58 9.06
CA TYR A 248 21.26 -4.51 9.75
C TYR A 248 21.21 -5.19 11.13
N LEU A 249 20.19 -4.86 11.94
CA LEU A 249 20.08 -5.33 13.33
C LEU A 249 19.72 -6.80 13.45
N ILE A 250 18.94 -7.34 12.51
CA ILE A 250 18.40 -8.69 12.55
C ILE A 250 19.26 -9.62 11.69
N ASP A 251 19.32 -9.36 10.40
CA ASP A 251 19.85 -10.28 9.39
C ASP A 251 21.38 -10.24 9.34
N TRP A 252 21.99 -9.04 9.30
CA TRP A 252 23.45 -8.88 9.26
C TRP A 252 24.15 -9.22 10.56
N ARG A 253 23.47 -9.07 11.70
CA ARG A 253 23.99 -9.51 13.00
C ARG A 253 23.80 -11.01 13.24
N GLY A 254 23.22 -11.75 12.28
CA GLY A 254 22.97 -13.18 12.42
C GLY A 254 21.97 -13.51 13.54
N LYS A 255 21.06 -12.58 13.85
CA LYS A 255 20.01 -12.74 14.86
C LYS A 255 18.65 -13.11 14.25
N GLY A 256 18.62 -13.41 12.94
CA GLY A 256 17.40 -13.68 12.16
C GLY A 256 16.53 -14.76 12.79
N GLU A 257 17.10 -15.93 13.07
CA GLU A 257 16.37 -17.04 13.68
C GLU A 257 15.82 -16.72 15.08
N ARG A 258 16.65 -16.12 15.95
CA ARG A 258 16.22 -15.72 17.30
C ARG A 258 15.12 -14.67 17.26
N PHE A 259 15.25 -13.67 16.39
CA PHE A 259 14.24 -12.63 16.21
C PHE A 259 12.94 -13.23 15.69
N ALA A 260 13.02 -14.09 14.67
CA ALA A 260 11.86 -14.67 14.04
C ALA A 260 11.09 -15.66 14.92
N ASN A 261 11.77 -16.29 15.88
CA ASN A 261 11.14 -17.17 16.87
C ASN A 261 10.58 -16.42 18.08
N ASN A 262 10.79 -15.11 18.19
CA ASN A 262 10.20 -14.29 19.24
C ASN A 262 8.67 -14.30 19.13
N ILE A 263 7.98 -14.46 20.26
CA ILE A 263 6.51 -14.55 20.31
C ILE A 263 5.81 -13.31 19.74
N VAL A 264 6.35 -12.12 20.00
CA VAL A 264 5.82 -10.84 19.50
C VAL A 264 5.96 -10.77 17.98
N VAL A 265 7.10 -11.21 17.45
CA VAL A 265 7.35 -11.24 16.00
C VAL A 265 6.44 -12.26 15.31
N LYS A 266 6.23 -13.43 15.92
CA LYS A 266 5.27 -14.43 15.44
C LYS A 266 3.84 -13.87 15.41
N TYR A 267 3.44 -13.14 16.45
CA TYR A 267 2.15 -12.47 16.51
C TYR A 267 1.99 -11.45 15.36
N PHE A 268 2.92 -10.50 15.21
CA PHE A 268 2.86 -9.52 14.11
C PHE A 268 2.95 -10.14 12.72
N ARG A 269 3.67 -11.27 12.57
CA ARG A 269 3.68 -12.03 11.31
C ARG A 269 2.28 -12.52 10.94
N THR A 270 1.48 -12.90 11.93
CA THR A 270 0.09 -13.33 11.71
C THR A 270 -0.75 -12.21 11.11
N TRP A 271 -0.66 -11.01 11.68
CA TRP A 271 -1.27 -9.81 11.12
C TRP A 271 -0.78 -9.50 9.70
N GLY A 272 0.55 -9.58 9.48
CA GLY A 272 1.15 -9.34 8.18
C GLY A 272 0.72 -10.33 7.08
N MET A 273 0.35 -11.56 7.43
CA MET A 273 -0.12 -12.57 6.47
C MET A 273 -1.51 -12.26 5.90
N VAL A 274 -2.31 -11.46 6.62
CA VAL A 274 -3.67 -11.07 6.23
C VAL A 274 -3.86 -9.56 6.14
N ALA A 275 -2.77 -8.82 5.93
CA ALA A 275 -2.77 -7.36 5.92
C ALA A 275 -3.69 -6.76 4.82
N LEU A 276 -3.75 -7.36 3.63
CA LEU A 276 -4.65 -6.93 2.57
C LEU A 276 -6.10 -7.19 2.98
N THR A 277 -6.39 -8.32 3.63
CA THR A 277 -7.75 -8.61 4.12
C THR A 277 -8.17 -7.65 5.21
N ILE A 278 -7.31 -7.35 6.18
CA ILE A 278 -7.60 -6.36 7.23
C ILE A 278 -7.87 -4.99 6.61
N PHE A 279 -7.08 -4.59 5.62
CA PHE A 279 -7.30 -3.34 4.88
C PHE A 279 -8.64 -3.35 4.13
N ALA A 280 -8.93 -4.41 3.38
CA ALA A 280 -10.15 -4.54 2.60
C ALA A 280 -11.43 -4.62 3.47
N LEU A 281 -11.28 -5.07 4.71
CA LEU A 281 -12.38 -5.27 5.64
C LEU A 281 -12.52 -4.16 6.68
N GLN A 282 -11.94 -2.98 6.43
CA GLN A 282 -12.08 -1.79 7.30
C GLN A 282 -13.54 -1.47 7.69
N ILE A 283 -14.52 -1.82 6.83
CA ILE A 283 -15.95 -1.67 7.10
C ILE A 283 -16.39 -2.38 8.40
N TRP A 284 -15.72 -3.47 8.76
CA TRP A 284 -16.01 -4.21 10.00
C TRP A 284 -15.65 -3.44 11.26
N SER A 285 -14.92 -2.32 11.16
CA SER A 285 -14.74 -1.38 12.27
C SER A 285 -16.06 -0.75 12.72
N PHE A 286 -17.12 -0.80 11.91
CA PHE A 286 -18.46 -0.38 12.34
C PHE A 286 -19.08 -1.31 13.40
N VAL A 287 -18.65 -2.57 13.51
CA VAL A 287 -19.19 -3.50 14.52
C VAL A 287 -18.89 -3.02 15.95
N PRO A 288 -17.62 -2.80 16.35
CA PRO A 288 -17.35 -2.24 17.67
C PRO A 288 -17.97 -0.84 17.82
N ARG A 289 -18.03 -0.01 16.75
CA ARG A 289 -18.69 1.30 16.83
C ARG A 289 -20.16 1.17 17.18
N ALA A 290 -20.89 0.27 16.54
CA ALA A 290 -22.31 0.05 16.79
C ALA A 290 -22.56 -0.41 18.24
N ILE A 291 -21.72 -1.33 18.75
CA ILE A 291 -21.80 -1.80 20.14
C ILE A 291 -21.58 -0.63 21.12
N PHE A 292 -20.57 0.22 20.89
CA PHE A 292 -20.31 1.38 21.74
C PHE A 292 -21.35 2.50 21.59
N ASN A 293 -21.86 2.72 20.38
CA ASN A 293 -22.90 3.71 20.12
C ASN A 293 -24.19 3.36 20.88
N TRP A 294 -24.47 2.07 21.03
CA TRP A 294 -25.58 1.59 21.85
C TRP A 294 -25.35 1.80 23.36
N THR A 295 -24.13 1.62 23.86
CA THR A 295 -23.82 1.81 25.29
C THR A 295 -23.62 3.26 25.69
N ILE A 296 -23.27 4.15 24.75
CA ILE A 296 -23.08 5.58 24.97
C ILE A 296 -23.91 6.38 23.95
N PRO A 297 -25.25 6.47 24.13
CA PRO A 297 -26.14 7.09 23.15
C PRO A 297 -25.89 8.59 22.91
N SER A 298 -25.17 9.25 23.82
CA SER A 298 -24.79 10.66 23.70
C SER A 298 -23.67 10.92 22.68
N MET A 299 -23.14 9.88 22.04
CA MET A 299 -22.11 9.97 21.02
C MET A 299 -22.53 9.22 19.78
N ASN A 300 -22.52 9.90 18.63
CA ASN A 300 -22.69 9.25 17.33
C ASN A 300 -21.34 8.70 16.84
N LEU A 301 -20.96 7.53 17.35
CA LEU A 301 -19.69 6.86 16.98
C LEU A 301 -19.75 6.21 15.59
N LEU A 302 -20.93 6.13 14.99
CA LEU A 302 -21.11 5.68 13.61
C LEU A 302 -20.83 6.80 12.59
N SER A 303 -20.95 8.06 13.01
CA SER A 303 -20.54 9.19 12.19
C SER A 303 -19.03 9.28 12.04
N GLU A 304 -18.56 9.87 10.94
CA GLU A 304 -17.14 10.09 10.67
C GLU A 304 -16.52 11.19 11.55
N GLN A 305 -17.36 12.02 12.18
CA GLN A 305 -16.93 13.16 12.98
C GLN A 305 -16.79 12.76 14.46
N PHE A 306 -15.58 12.38 14.86
CA PHE A 306 -15.27 12.18 16.27
C PHE A 306 -15.06 13.53 16.96
N PRO A 307 -15.68 13.80 18.13
CA PRO A 307 -15.38 14.96 18.95
C PRO A 307 -14.03 14.76 19.66
N ALA A 308 -12.93 14.83 18.91
CA ALA A 308 -11.59 14.52 19.38
C ALA A 308 -11.08 15.51 20.45
N ARG A 309 -11.55 16.76 20.41
CA ARG A 309 -11.03 17.86 21.25
C ARG A 309 -11.29 17.64 22.74
N ASP A 310 -12.47 17.19 23.12
CA ASP A 310 -12.88 17.07 24.54
C ASP A 310 -12.97 15.62 25.02
N ARG A 311 -12.86 14.65 24.10
CA ARG A 311 -13.12 13.23 24.37
C ARG A 311 -12.11 12.28 23.73
N GLY A 312 -10.87 12.74 23.50
CA GLY A 312 -9.81 11.94 22.87
C GLY A 312 -9.54 10.58 23.54
N TRP A 313 -9.74 10.45 24.85
CA TRP A 313 -9.61 9.17 25.56
C TRP A 313 -10.64 8.12 25.11
N ILE A 314 -11.84 8.54 24.71
CA ILE A 314 -12.88 7.64 24.18
C ILE A 314 -12.44 7.08 22.83
N VAL A 315 -11.87 7.95 21.98
CA VAL A 315 -11.29 7.54 20.69
C VAL A 315 -10.18 6.52 20.91
N LEU A 316 -9.33 6.71 21.93
CA LEU A 316 -8.27 5.75 22.27
C LEU A 316 -8.83 4.40 22.73
N ILE A 317 -9.81 4.39 23.65
CA ILE A 317 -10.47 3.15 24.09
C ILE A 317 -11.11 2.44 22.90
N PHE A 318 -11.82 3.19 22.06
CA PHE A 318 -12.45 2.68 20.85
C PHE A 318 -11.42 2.07 19.88
N ALA A 319 -10.28 2.73 19.68
CA ALA A 319 -9.18 2.21 18.86
C ALA A 319 -8.64 0.88 19.42
N ILE A 320 -8.43 0.79 20.75
CA ILE A 320 -8.00 -0.44 21.41
C ILE A 320 -9.02 -1.57 21.20
N VAL A 321 -10.31 -1.31 21.42
CA VAL A 321 -11.33 -2.34 21.23
C VAL A 321 -11.44 -2.76 19.78
N THR A 322 -11.29 -1.83 18.83
CA THR A 322 -11.26 -2.15 17.40
C THR A 322 -10.06 -3.05 17.08
N ILE A 323 -8.88 -2.77 17.60
CA ILE A 323 -7.69 -3.63 17.43
C ILE A 323 -7.94 -5.03 18.00
N LEU A 324 -8.49 -5.13 19.21
CA LEU A 324 -8.83 -6.42 19.83
C LEU A 324 -9.88 -7.20 19.03
N PHE A 325 -10.85 -6.50 18.46
CA PHE A 325 -11.85 -7.11 17.57
C PHE A 325 -11.20 -7.68 16.31
N TYR A 326 -10.30 -6.94 15.65
CA TYR A 326 -9.55 -7.48 14.51
C TYR A 326 -8.62 -8.62 14.91
N ASP A 327 -7.99 -8.58 16.09
CA ASP A 327 -7.17 -9.69 16.58
C ASP A 327 -8.00 -10.97 16.73
N LEU A 328 -9.22 -10.84 17.26
CA LEU A 328 -10.16 -11.95 17.36
C LEU A 328 -10.57 -12.49 15.98
N LEU A 329 -10.85 -11.62 15.01
CA LEU A 329 -11.15 -12.04 13.62
C LEU A 329 -9.98 -12.81 13.00
N ILE A 330 -8.76 -12.28 13.15
CA ILE A 330 -7.54 -12.92 12.66
C ILE A 330 -7.34 -14.28 13.33
N TRP A 331 -7.57 -14.37 14.64
CA TRP A 331 -7.50 -15.63 15.37
C TRP A 331 -8.50 -16.66 14.83
N PHE A 332 -9.76 -16.27 14.57
CA PHE A 332 -10.74 -17.15 13.95
C PHE A 332 -10.31 -17.61 12.54
N TRP A 333 -9.81 -16.69 11.70
CA TRP A 333 -9.27 -17.08 10.39
C TRP A 333 -8.07 -18.00 10.49
N ALA A 334 -7.20 -17.82 11.48
CA ALA A 334 -6.04 -18.68 11.69
C ALA A 334 -6.46 -20.13 11.96
N GLN A 335 -7.59 -20.37 12.65
CA GLN A 335 -8.12 -21.72 12.88
C GLN A 335 -8.48 -22.45 11.57
N ILE A 336 -8.92 -21.71 10.55
CA ILE A 336 -9.27 -22.24 9.22
C ILE A 336 -8.18 -22.00 8.17
N ASN A 337 -6.93 -21.75 8.59
CA ASN A 337 -5.79 -21.50 7.70
C ASN A 337 -6.03 -20.35 6.69
N PHE A 338 -6.73 -19.30 7.14
CA PHE A 338 -7.03 -18.11 6.34
C PHE A 338 -7.78 -18.40 5.04
N ILE A 339 -8.62 -19.43 5.00
CA ILE A 339 -9.49 -19.68 3.85
C ILE A 339 -10.50 -18.53 3.73
N GLY A 340 -10.68 -18.02 2.51
CA GLY A 340 -11.62 -16.94 2.20
C GLY A 340 -11.05 -15.53 2.34
N THR A 341 -9.81 -15.37 2.81
CA THR A 341 -9.13 -14.07 2.84
C THR A 341 -8.75 -13.61 1.43
N PHE A 342 -8.57 -12.31 1.21
CA PHE A 342 -8.14 -11.75 -0.08
C PHE A 342 -6.79 -12.32 -0.51
N GLU A 343 -5.85 -12.53 0.42
CA GLU A 343 -4.57 -13.18 0.13
C GLU A 343 -4.78 -14.61 -0.38
N TRP A 344 -5.69 -15.37 0.24
CA TRP A 344 -6.02 -16.72 -0.21
C TRP A 344 -6.62 -16.71 -1.62
N ILE A 345 -7.54 -15.78 -1.91
CA ILE A 345 -8.15 -15.63 -3.24
C ILE A 345 -7.07 -15.31 -4.29
N ILE A 346 -6.19 -14.34 -4.03
CA ILE A 346 -5.11 -13.96 -4.96
C ILE A 346 -4.16 -15.13 -5.21
N ILE A 347 -3.79 -15.87 -4.17
CA ILE A 347 -2.96 -17.08 -4.30
C ILE A 347 -3.66 -18.11 -5.20
N LYS A 348 -4.97 -18.33 -5.02
CA LYS A 348 -5.76 -19.27 -5.85
C LYS A 348 -5.84 -18.83 -7.31
N LEU A 349 -6.10 -17.54 -7.57
CA LEU A 349 -6.07 -16.98 -8.92
C LEU A 349 -4.69 -17.18 -9.58
N GLY A 350 -3.62 -16.95 -8.81
CA GLY A 350 -2.25 -17.22 -9.25
C GLY A 350 -2.02 -18.68 -9.64
N VAL A 351 -2.56 -19.64 -8.88
CA VAL A 351 -2.49 -21.09 -9.21
C VAL A 351 -3.19 -21.40 -10.52
N VAL A 352 -4.42 -20.91 -10.69
CA VAL A 352 -5.23 -21.18 -11.88
C VAL A 352 -4.50 -20.70 -13.14
N ILE A 353 -3.88 -19.52 -13.07
CA ILE A 353 -3.23 -18.89 -14.23
C ILE A 353 -1.84 -19.49 -14.48
N THR A 354 -1.04 -19.72 -13.44
CA THR A 354 0.32 -20.25 -13.59
C THR A 354 0.39 -21.77 -13.70
N LYS A 355 -0.72 -22.47 -13.39
CA LYS A 355 -0.81 -23.94 -13.26
C LYS A 355 0.20 -24.53 -12.27
N GLN A 356 0.71 -23.74 -11.33
CA GLN A 356 1.65 -24.20 -10.32
C GLN A 356 0.93 -24.52 -9.01
N PRO A 357 1.26 -25.64 -8.35
CA PRO A 357 0.67 -25.94 -7.04
C PRO A 357 1.03 -24.84 -6.04
N SER A 358 0.01 -24.19 -5.48
CA SER A 358 0.23 -23.23 -4.39
C SER A 358 0.67 -23.98 -3.14
N LYS A 359 1.71 -23.47 -2.51
CA LYS A 359 1.90 -23.68 -1.07
C LYS A 359 0.75 -22.94 -0.38
N ARG A 360 -0.20 -23.71 0.17
CA ARG A 360 -1.33 -23.16 0.94
C ARG A 360 -0.79 -22.22 2.01
N LEU A 361 -1.51 -21.13 2.31
CA LEU A 361 -1.30 -20.36 3.54
C LEU A 361 -1.54 -21.33 4.70
N ASN A 362 -0.47 -21.88 5.27
CA ASN A 362 -0.55 -22.81 6.39
C ASN A 362 0.01 -22.08 7.60
N PHE A 363 -0.88 -21.78 8.55
CA PHE A 363 -0.56 -20.99 9.74
C PHE A 363 0.56 -21.64 10.56
N LYS A 364 0.49 -22.95 10.80
CA LYS A 364 1.50 -23.69 11.58
C LYS A 364 2.86 -23.67 10.89
N TYR A 365 2.87 -23.94 9.59
CA TYR A 365 4.09 -23.93 8.79
C TYR A 365 4.78 -22.55 8.84
N MET A 366 4.01 -21.47 8.63
CA MET A 366 4.54 -20.10 8.58
C MET A 366 5.06 -19.58 9.94
N LEU A 367 4.52 -20.09 11.04
CA LEU A 367 4.96 -19.70 12.38
C LEU A 367 6.13 -20.51 12.91
N ASN A 368 6.20 -21.81 12.58
CA ASN A 368 7.11 -22.73 13.26
C ASN A 368 8.09 -23.46 12.33
N GLU A 369 7.80 -23.57 11.03
CA GLU A 369 8.55 -24.42 10.10
C GLU A 369 9.31 -23.61 9.03
N VAL A 370 9.37 -22.29 9.17
CA VAL A 370 10.15 -21.43 8.26
C VAL A 370 11.62 -21.49 8.63
N ALA A 371 12.45 -22.02 7.73
CA ALA A 371 13.90 -21.94 7.85
C ALA A 371 14.37 -20.48 7.64
N TRP A 372 15.14 -19.97 8.60
CA TRP A 372 15.66 -18.59 8.56
C TRP A 372 17.04 -18.54 7.93
N MET A 373 17.25 -17.61 7.00
CA MET A 373 18.58 -17.34 6.46
C MET A 373 19.35 -16.48 7.46
N ASN A 374 20.45 -17.01 7.99
CA ASN A 374 21.41 -16.22 8.76
C ASN A 374 22.57 -15.81 7.83
N TYR A 375 22.73 -14.51 7.56
CA TYR A 375 23.81 -13.99 6.70
C TYR A 375 25.12 -13.75 7.47
N GLN A 376 25.46 -14.62 8.42
CA GLN A 376 26.75 -14.49 9.08
C GLN A 376 27.85 -14.58 8.01
N PRO A 377 28.72 -13.55 7.89
CA PRO A 377 29.89 -13.68 7.04
C PRO A 377 30.70 -14.84 7.60
N LEU A 378 31.10 -15.78 6.75
CA LEU A 378 32.17 -16.71 7.11
C LEU A 378 33.33 -15.82 7.57
N ILE A 379 33.66 -15.89 8.86
CA ILE A 379 34.93 -15.38 9.35
C ILE A 379 35.92 -16.15 8.49
N SER A 380 36.61 -15.46 7.57
CA SER A 380 37.73 -16.05 6.88
C SER A 380 38.73 -16.38 7.96
N THR A 381 38.79 -17.64 8.36
CA THR A 381 39.88 -18.18 9.16
C THR A 381 41.10 -18.15 8.26
N THR A 382 41.70 -16.96 8.15
CA THR A 382 43.03 -16.72 7.61
C THR A 382 43.98 -16.55 8.76
#